data_AF-A0A9J7AGD9-F1
#
_entry.id   AF-A0A9J7AGD9-F1
#
_cell.length_a   1.000
_cell.length_b   1.000
_cell.length_c   1.000
_cell.angle_alpha   90.00
_cell.angle_beta   90.00
_cell.angle_gamma   90.00
#
_symmetry.space_group_name_H-M   'P 1'
#
loop_
_entity.id
_entity.type
_entity.pdbx_description
1 polymer ?
#
loop_
_entity_poly.entity_id
_entity_poly.type
_entity_poly.pdbx_seq_one_letter_code
_entity_poly.pdbx_strand_id
1 'polypeptide(L)'
;MKTALLTTSWFMLFLMTAMTQAESNLTSAKQCQDGSQLVQVSAVYPTADTLPENLLRFYIYFSEPMETENTLSHIHLKNDQGKKLEGVFLENKLSLWSPDRTRLTLLFDPGRVKTGLVAHNAYGRALTPGSTYHLSIDAAAINQLGCSSEYIKTFTVTEADYDKPDLSNWVISSPNTETRENLMIDFNAPIDHVSLAYRIRVKDSNNKSVAGSIDLGTNEQQWIFSPIKSWQNNIQYKVVVDPVLEDIAGNRITGLFDQPSLREESKFQNQKIEIPIMLK
;
A
#
# COMPACT_ATOMS: atom_id res chain seq x y z
N MET A 1 88.21 -44.66 -29.83
CA MET A 1 88.90 -43.84 -28.80
C MET A 1 88.13 -42.55 -28.62
N LYS A 2 87.66 -42.28 -27.39
CA LYS A 2 87.44 -40.96 -26.73
C LYS A 2 86.66 -39.88 -27.52
N THR A 3 85.36 -39.65 -27.25
CA THR A 3 84.69 -38.79 -26.23
C THR A 3 84.21 -37.42 -26.77
N ALA A 4 83.06 -36.98 -26.21
CA ALA A 4 82.37 -35.68 -26.28
C ALA A 4 81.39 -35.53 -27.47
N LEU A 5 80.17 -34.97 -27.36
CA LEU A 5 79.60 -33.96 -26.46
C LEU A 5 78.09 -34.18 -26.18
N LEU A 6 77.62 -33.48 -25.14
CA LEU A 6 76.25 -33.30 -24.64
C LEU A 6 75.19 -32.98 -25.71
N THR A 7 73.94 -33.40 -25.46
CA THR A 7 72.79 -32.48 -25.37
C THR A 7 71.65 -33.12 -24.57
N THR A 8 71.02 -32.28 -23.75
CA THR A 8 69.86 -32.51 -22.88
C THR A 8 68.57 -32.69 -23.68
N SER A 9 67.72 -33.66 -23.30
CA SER A 9 66.29 -33.61 -23.61
C SER A 9 65.49 -34.17 -22.45
N TRP A 10 64.64 -33.32 -21.90
CA TRP A 10 63.76 -33.54 -20.76
C TRP A 10 62.37 -33.78 -21.33
N PHE A 11 61.82 -34.99 -21.21
CA PHE A 11 60.40 -35.22 -21.54
C PHE A 11 59.78 -36.35 -20.70
N MET A 12 58.70 -35.95 -20.02
CA MET A 12 57.55 -36.73 -19.54
C MET A 12 57.76 -37.96 -18.65
N LEU A 13 57.40 -37.78 -17.37
CA LEU A 13 56.63 -38.79 -16.63
C LEU A 13 55.60 -38.06 -15.75
N PHE A 14 54.34 -38.03 -16.17
CA PHE A 14 53.21 -37.63 -15.35
C PHE A 14 52.23 -38.79 -15.34
N LEU A 15 52.09 -39.45 -14.19
CA LEU A 15 51.05 -40.45 -13.96
C LEU A 15 50.51 -40.28 -12.55
N MET A 16 49.24 -39.84 -12.53
CA MET A 16 48.17 -40.19 -11.60
C MET A 16 48.48 -40.20 -10.10
N THR A 17 47.92 -39.21 -9.39
CA THR A 17 46.82 -39.44 -8.44
C THR A 17 46.30 -38.09 -7.95
N ALA A 18 45.09 -37.71 -8.34
CA ALA A 18 44.33 -36.68 -7.66
C ALA A 18 42.93 -37.22 -7.42
N MET A 19 42.61 -37.42 -6.14
CA MET A 19 41.30 -37.80 -5.66
C MET A 19 40.30 -36.69 -6.03
N THR A 20 39.21 -37.08 -6.68
CA THR A 20 38.03 -36.25 -6.88
C THR A 20 37.32 -36.08 -5.54
N GLN A 21 37.49 -34.91 -4.90
CA GLN A 21 36.51 -34.41 -3.94
C GLN A 21 35.46 -33.62 -4.72
N ALA A 22 34.28 -34.21 -4.87
CA ALA A 22 33.10 -33.48 -5.28
C ALA A 22 32.65 -32.64 -4.07
N GLU A 23 32.90 -31.34 -4.10
CA GLU A 23 32.31 -30.39 -3.16
C GLU A 23 30.80 -30.31 -3.42
N SER A 24 30.02 -31.00 -2.59
CA SER A 24 28.58 -30.80 -2.50
C SER A 24 28.33 -29.42 -1.88
N ASN A 25 28.10 -28.42 -2.71
CA ASN A 25 27.49 -27.15 -2.29
C ASN A 25 26.02 -27.40 -1.93
N LEU A 26 25.78 -28.01 -0.77
CA LEU A 26 24.50 -27.96 -0.09
C LEU A 26 24.38 -26.55 0.50
N THR A 27 23.73 -25.67 -0.24
CA THR A 27 23.13 -24.45 0.30
C THR A 27 22.24 -24.88 1.46
N SER A 28 22.65 -24.57 2.69
CA SER A 28 21.86 -24.84 3.89
C SER A 28 20.53 -24.10 3.78
N ALA A 29 19.46 -24.82 3.49
CA ALA A 29 18.10 -24.34 3.71
C ALA A 29 17.97 -24.07 5.21
N LYS A 30 17.81 -22.80 5.58
CA LYS A 30 17.67 -22.37 6.97
C LYS A 30 16.41 -23.03 7.53
N GLN A 31 16.60 -23.98 8.44
CA GLN A 31 15.52 -24.81 8.98
C GLN A 31 14.61 -23.96 9.87
N CYS A 32 13.35 -23.79 9.45
CA CYS A 32 12.33 -23.08 10.21
C CYS A 32 12.06 -23.84 11.51
N GLN A 33 12.39 -23.27 12.66
CA GLN A 33 12.03 -23.86 13.93
C GLN A 33 10.54 -23.67 14.19
N ASP A 34 9.93 -24.74 14.69
CA ASP A 34 8.52 -24.88 15.02
C ASP A 34 8.12 -23.80 16.05
N GLY A 35 7.15 -22.93 15.70
CA GLY A 35 6.47 -22.05 16.66
C GLY A 35 6.60 -20.52 16.54
N SER A 36 7.32 -19.94 15.57
CA SER A 36 7.27 -18.48 15.32
C SER A 36 6.95 -18.18 13.86
N GLN A 37 5.67 -17.99 13.58
CA GLN A 37 5.20 -17.49 12.30
C GLN A 37 5.58 -16.00 12.24
N LEU A 38 6.73 -15.66 11.65
CA LEU A 38 7.08 -14.26 11.39
C LEU A 38 6.22 -13.77 10.22
N VAL A 39 4.97 -13.41 10.53
CA VAL A 39 4.09 -12.69 9.63
C VAL A 39 4.71 -11.31 9.42
N GLN A 40 5.28 -11.10 8.24
CA GLN A 40 5.92 -9.83 7.90
C GLN A 40 4.93 -8.80 7.40
N VAL A 41 3.73 -9.17 6.94
CA VAL A 41 2.68 -8.22 6.53
C VAL A 41 1.79 -7.90 7.73
N SER A 42 1.84 -6.67 8.21
CA SER A 42 1.07 -6.23 9.38
C SER A 42 -0.32 -5.71 9.02
N ALA A 43 -0.51 -5.17 7.82
CA ALA A 43 -1.82 -4.74 7.32
C ALA A 43 -1.83 -4.58 5.80
N VAL A 44 -3.02 -4.73 5.20
CA VAL A 44 -3.30 -4.33 3.81
C VAL A 44 -4.52 -3.43 3.77
N TYR A 45 -4.39 -2.27 3.13
CA TYR A 45 -5.48 -1.32 2.91
C TYR A 45 -5.81 -1.18 1.42
N PRO A 46 -7.08 -0.97 1.04
CA PRO A 46 -8.25 -0.85 1.92
C PRO A 46 -8.56 -2.15 2.67
N THR A 47 -9.11 -2.04 3.89
CA THR A 47 -9.44 -3.23 4.68
C THR A 47 -10.67 -3.96 4.16
N ALA A 48 -11.57 -3.26 3.46
CA ALA A 48 -12.78 -3.82 2.90
C ALA A 48 -12.55 -5.00 1.94
N ASP A 49 -13.44 -6.00 1.99
CA ASP A 49 -13.41 -7.19 1.11
C ASP A 49 -14.35 -7.05 -0.10
N THR A 50 -14.88 -5.85 -0.32
CA THR A 50 -15.67 -5.48 -1.49
C THR A 50 -15.08 -4.18 -2.03
N LEU A 51 -14.52 -4.23 -3.24
CA LEU A 51 -13.73 -3.14 -3.82
C LEU A 51 -14.21 -2.85 -5.26
N PRO A 52 -14.18 -1.59 -5.72
CA PRO A 52 -14.67 -1.27 -7.06
C PRO A 52 -13.67 -1.69 -8.14
N GLU A 53 -14.15 -1.95 -9.35
CA GLU A 53 -13.28 -2.34 -10.49
C GLU A 53 -12.26 -1.26 -10.89
N ASN A 54 -12.46 -0.01 -10.45
CA ASN A 54 -11.55 1.12 -10.62
C ASN A 54 -10.76 1.45 -9.34
N LEU A 55 -10.61 0.51 -8.40
CA LEU A 55 -9.72 0.63 -7.25
C LEU A 55 -8.33 1.11 -7.69
N LEU A 56 -7.81 2.14 -7.04
CA LEU A 56 -6.59 2.79 -7.49
C LEU A 56 -5.33 2.11 -6.95
N ARG A 57 -5.35 1.68 -5.68
CA ARG A 57 -4.14 1.22 -4.99
C ARG A 57 -4.43 0.34 -3.78
N PHE A 58 -3.42 -0.43 -3.40
CA PHE A 58 -3.28 -1.00 -2.08
C PHE A 58 -2.12 -0.33 -1.32
N TYR A 59 -2.22 -0.32 0.01
CA TYR A 59 -1.07 -0.11 0.90
C TYR A 59 -0.75 -1.40 1.62
N ILE A 60 0.48 -1.88 1.50
CA ILE A 60 0.95 -3.07 2.21
C ILE A 60 1.91 -2.58 3.29
N TYR A 61 1.53 -2.79 4.55
CA TYR A 61 2.37 -2.53 5.69
C TYR A 61 3.11 -3.81 6.09
N PHE A 62 4.36 -3.64 6.43
CA PHE A 62 5.24 -4.68 6.92
C PHE A 62 5.63 -4.42 8.37
N SER A 63 5.88 -5.47 9.15
CA SER A 63 6.30 -5.36 10.55
C SER A 63 7.76 -4.93 10.70
N GLU A 64 8.55 -5.00 9.64
CA GLU A 64 9.96 -4.62 9.59
C GLU A 64 10.30 -3.94 8.24
N PRO A 65 11.41 -3.19 8.14
CA PRO A 65 11.89 -2.65 6.87
C PRO A 65 12.15 -3.75 5.84
N MET A 66 11.69 -3.55 4.61
CA MET A 66 11.83 -4.52 3.53
C MET A 66 12.90 -4.15 2.50
N GLU A 67 13.42 -5.15 1.81
CA GLU A 67 14.16 -4.97 0.56
C GLU A 67 13.23 -4.44 -0.53
N THR A 68 13.73 -3.46 -1.29
CA THR A 68 12.91 -2.71 -2.26
C THR A 68 13.11 -3.17 -3.70
N GLU A 69 14.18 -3.91 -3.96
CA GLU A 69 14.48 -4.41 -5.30
C GLU A 69 13.61 -5.62 -5.62
N ASN A 70 13.05 -5.66 -6.83
CA ASN A 70 12.28 -6.80 -7.36
C ASN A 70 11.06 -7.23 -6.50
N THR A 71 10.58 -6.38 -5.59
CA THR A 71 9.45 -6.68 -4.68
C THR A 71 8.19 -7.14 -5.44
N LEU A 72 7.88 -6.51 -6.57
CA LEU A 72 6.68 -6.83 -7.35
C LEU A 72 6.66 -8.26 -7.90
N SER A 73 7.83 -8.91 -8.05
CA SER A 73 7.87 -10.32 -8.47
C SER A 73 7.33 -11.29 -7.41
N HIS A 74 7.12 -10.81 -6.18
CA HIS A 74 6.62 -11.58 -5.03
C HIS A 74 5.21 -11.15 -4.59
N ILE A 75 4.57 -10.25 -5.36
CA ILE A 75 3.21 -9.77 -5.10
C ILE A 75 2.36 -10.06 -6.34
N HIS A 76 1.28 -10.80 -6.16
CA HIS A 76 0.47 -11.28 -7.28
C HIS A 76 -1.01 -11.03 -7.02
N LEU A 77 -1.72 -10.63 -8.08
CA LEU A 77 -3.17 -10.72 -8.12
C LEU A 77 -3.54 -12.05 -8.80
N LYS A 78 -4.36 -12.86 -8.15
CA LYS A 78 -4.87 -14.13 -8.67
C LYS A 78 -6.39 -14.04 -8.79
N ASN A 79 -6.99 -14.65 -9.82
CA ASN A 79 -8.44 -14.82 -9.88
C ASN A 79 -8.93 -15.96 -8.98
N ASP A 80 -10.24 -16.19 -8.95
CA ASP A 80 -10.94 -17.28 -8.27
C ASP A 80 -10.40 -18.70 -8.59
N GLN A 81 -9.87 -18.90 -9.79
CA GLN A 81 -9.23 -20.13 -10.24
C GLN A 81 -7.75 -20.25 -9.83
N GLY A 82 -7.20 -19.25 -9.13
CA GLY A 82 -5.80 -19.18 -8.73
C GLY A 82 -4.84 -18.79 -9.86
N LYS A 83 -5.35 -18.41 -11.04
CA LYS A 83 -4.53 -17.93 -12.17
C LYS A 83 -3.98 -16.55 -11.84
N LYS A 84 -2.67 -16.37 -11.95
CA LYS A 84 -2.01 -15.06 -11.82
C LYS A 84 -2.41 -14.14 -12.97
N LEU A 85 -2.69 -12.88 -12.65
CA LEU A 85 -2.93 -11.82 -13.63
C LEU A 85 -1.63 -11.06 -13.88
N GLU A 86 -1.32 -10.87 -15.16
CA GLU A 86 -0.14 -10.13 -15.62
C GLU A 86 -0.52 -8.69 -15.96
N GLY A 87 0.44 -7.77 -15.80
CA GLY A 87 0.29 -6.36 -16.21
C GLY A 87 -0.89 -5.64 -15.56
N VAL A 88 -1.17 -5.96 -14.28
CA VAL A 88 -2.24 -5.31 -13.49
C VAL A 88 -1.73 -4.21 -12.58
N PHE A 89 -0.51 -4.34 -12.07
CA PHE A 89 0.13 -3.35 -11.22
C PHE A 89 1.12 -2.52 -12.04
N LEU A 90 1.31 -1.27 -11.62
CA LEU A 90 2.26 -0.37 -12.24
C LEU A 90 3.69 -0.82 -11.91
N GLU A 91 4.38 -1.36 -12.91
CA GLU A 91 5.81 -1.66 -12.84
C GLU A 91 6.62 -0.38 -13.10
N ASN A 92 6.79 0.45 -12.07
CA ASN A 92 7.57 1.68 -12.18
C ASN A 92 9.04 1.48 -11.76
N LYS A 93 9.90 2.41 -12.18
CA LYS A 93 11.28 2.57 -11.68
C LYS A 93 11.35 3.45 -10.41
N LEU A 94 10.21 3.96 -9.93
CA LEU A 94 10.13 4.87 -8.79
C LEU A 94 9.78 4.09 -7.54
N SER A 95 10.62 4.15 -6.51
CA SER A 95 10.32 3.52 -5.23
C SER A 95 9.06 4.13 -4.61
N LEU A 96 7.97 3.36 -4.53
CA LEU A 96 6.72 3.73 -3.86
C LEU A 96 6.69 3.27 -2.39
N TRP A 97 7.87 3.08 -1.82
CA TRP A 97 8.07 2.74 -0.43
C TRP A 97 8.02 4.00 0.44
N SER A 98 7.51 3.85 1.67
CA SER A 98 7.75 4.83 2.71
C SER A 98 9.25 4.95 3.01
N PRO A 99 9.73 6.10 3.55
CA PRO A 99 11.15 6.31 3.82
C PRO A 99 11.79 5.25 4.74
N ASP A 100 11.02 4.67 5.66
CA ASP A 100 11.43 3.61 6.57
C ASP A 100 11.31 2.19 5.97
N ARG A 101 10.82 2.07 4.73
CA ARG A 101 10.61 0.82 3.98
C ARG A 101 9.66 -0.17 4.64
N THR A 102 8.75 0.31 5.49
CA THR A 102 7.73 -0.53 6.15
C THR A 102 6.37 -0.45 5.46
N ARG A 103 6.18 0.44 4.48
CA ARG A 103 4.94 0.53 3.69
C ARG A 103 5.23 0.62 2.21
N LEU A 104 4.66 -0.29 1.44
CA LEU A 104 4.62 -0.22 -0.02
C LEU A 104 3.26 0.33 -0.48
N THR A 105 3.28 1.30 -1.40
CA THR A 105 2.08 1.67 -2.16
C THR A 105 2.07 0.89 -3.48
N LEU A 106 1.14 -0.04 -3.61
CA LEU A 106 0.94 -0.87 -4.80
C LEU A 106 -0.16 -0.26 -5.66
N LEU A 107 0.22 0.42 -6.74
CA LEU A 107 -0.74 1.02 -7.67
C LEU A 107 -1.18 0.01 -8.73
N PHE A 108 -2.48 -0.02 -9.03
CA PHE A 108 -2.92 -0.58 -10.30
C PHE A 108 -2.34 0.25 -11.44
N ASP A 109 -2.02 -0.40 -12.57
CA ASP A 109 -1.57 0.30 -13.76
C ASP A 109 -2.66 1.32 -14.19
N PRO A 110 -2.35 2.62 -14.31
CA PRO A 110 -3.32 3.63 -14.73
C PRO A 110 -4.01 3.27 -16.06
N GLY A 111 -3.30 2.62 -16.98
CA GLY A 111 -3.82 2.07 -18.23
C GLY A 111 -4.88 0.99 -18.05
N ARG A 112 -4.96 0.37 -16.87
CA ARG A 112 -5.96 -0.63 -16.48
C ARG A 112 -7.02 -0.08 -15.50
N VAL A 113 -6.91 1.20 -15.13
CA VAL A 113 -7.86 1.89 -14.23
C VAL A 113 -8.66 2.97 -14.95
N LYS A 114 -8.03 3.81 -15.79
CA LYS A 114 -8.73 4.90 -16.48
C LYS A 114 -9.33 4.44 -17.81
N THR A 115 -10.52 4.94 -18.10
CA THR A 115 -11.16 4.82 -19.41
C THR A 115 -10.43 5.68 -20.46
N GLY A 116 -10.54 5.31 -21.73
CA GLY A 116 -10.00 6.10 -22.85
C GLY A 116 -8.48 6.03 -23.05
N LEU A 117 -7.75 5.24 -22.25
CA LEU A 117 -6.32 4.98 -22.47
C LEU A 117 -6.10 3.80 -23.44
N VAL A 118 -4.96 3.82 -24.15
CA VAL A 118 -4.62 2.76 -25.13
C VAL A 118 -4.64 1.37 -24.50
N ALA A 119 -4.04 1.21 -23.31
CA ALA A 119 -4.03 -0.06 -22.60
C ALA A 119 -5.44 -0.50 -22.16
N HIS A 120 -6.30 0.44 -21.74
CA HIS A 120 -7.68 0.14 -21.37
C HIS A 120 -8.45 -0.37 -22.59
N ASN A 121 -8.26 0.24 -23.75
CA ASN A 121 -8.93 -0.19 -24.98
C ASN A 121 -8.45 -1.57 -25.45
N ALA A 122 -7.21 -1.94 -25.16
CA ALA A 122 -6.62 -3.23 -25.55
C ALA A 122 -6.92 -4.36 -24.55
N TYR A 123 -6.94 -4.08 -23.26
CA TYR A 123 -6.96 -5.09 -22.19
C TYR A 123 -8.10 -4.93 -21.18
N GLY A 124 -8.91 -3.87 -21.30
CA GLY A 124 -9.95 -3.52 -20.35
C GLY A 124 -9.39 -3.15 -18.97
N ARG A 125 -10.28 -3.13 -17.98
CA ARG A 125 -9.90 -2.93 -16.58
C ARG A 125 -9.08 -4.10 -16.02
N ALA A 126 -8.36 -3.87 -14.92
CA ALA A 126 -7.64 -4.92 -14.20
C ALA A 126 -8.58 -5.90 -13.49
N LEU A 127 -9.72 -5.38 -13.03
CA LEU A 127 -10.72 -6.08 -12.23
C LEU A 127 -12.03 -6.17 -13.00
N THR A 128 -12.84 -7.20 -12.71
CA THR A 128 -14.14 -7.43 -13.36
C THR A 128 -15.24 -7.53 -12.30
N PRO A 129 -16.34 -6.76 -12.39
CA PRO A 129 -17.45 -6.80 -11.45
C PRO A 129 -18.03 -8.21 -11.27
N GLY A 130 -18.44 -8.52 -10.04
CA GLY A 130 -18.95 -9.84 -9.65
C GLY A 130 -17.88 -10.92 -9.48
N SER A 131 -16.62 -10.66 -9.84
CA SER A 131 -15.52 -11.62 -9.70
C SER A 131 -14.83 -11.50 -8.34
N THR A 132 -14.25 -12.61 -7.87
CA THR A 132 -13.42 -12.66 -6.66
C THR A 132 -11.94 -12.74 -7.05
N TYR A 133 -11.10 -12.00 -6.33
CA TYR A 133 -9.65 -12.00 -6.50
C TYR A 133 -8.92 -12.20 -5.18
N HIS A 134 -7.67 -12.63 -5.30
CA HIS A 134 -6.74 -12.82 -4.20
C HIS A 134 -5.46 -12.02 -4.45
N LEU A 135 -5.19 -11.01 -3.63
CA LEU A 135 -3.88 -10.36 -3.56
C LEU A 135 -2.99 -11.21 -2.64
N SER A 136 -1.99 -11.88 -3.21
CA SER A 136 -1.04 -12.68 -2.44
C SER A 136 0.33 -12.02 -2.38
N ILE A 137 0.94 -12.07 -1.18
CA ILE A 137 2.17 -11.36 -0.83
C ILE A 137 3.10 -12.36 -0.16
N ASP A 138 4.20 -12.68 -0.84
CA ASP A 138 5.29 -13.49 -0.28
C ASP A 138 6.38 -12.60 0.31
N ALA A 139 6.14 -12.16 1.55
CA ALA A 139 7.06 -11.27 2.24
C ALA A 139 8.41 -11.93 2.57
N ALA A 140 8.40 -13.24 2.87
CA ALA A 140 9.62 -14.01 3.11
C ALA A 140 10.57 -13.96 1.92
N ALA A 141 10.04 -14.13 0.70
CA ALA A 141 10.84 -14.05 -0.51
C ALA A 141 11.44 -12.65 -0.72
N ILE A 142 10.71 -11.58 -0.39
CA ILE A 142 11.20 -10.21 -0.51
C ILE A 142 12.45 -9.98 0.35
N ASN A 143 12.44 -10.37 1.62
CA ASN A 143 13.59 -10.19 2.53
C ASN A 143 14.56 -11.38 2.55
N GLN A 144 14.40 -12.35 1.63
CA GLN A 144 15.17 -13.59 1.59
C GLN A 144 15.18 -14.33 2.95
N LEU A 145 14.09 -14.22 3.70
CA LEU A 145 13.89 -14.96 4.93
C LEU A 145 13.29 -16.32 4.57
N GLY A 146 13.96 -17.41 4.95
CA GLY A 146 13.55 -18.76 4.57
C GLY A 146 12.22 -19.26 5.15
N CYS A 147 11.52 -18.47 5.98
CA CYS A 147 10.39 -18.92 6.79
C CYS A 147 9.32 -17.82 6.96
N SER A 148 8.30 -17.79 6.10
CA SER A 148 7.04 -17.08 6.36
C SER A 148 5.90 -17.74 5.57
N SER A 149 4.66 -17.51 6.00
CA SER A 149 3.46 -17.88 5.25
C SER A 149 3.05 -16.75 4.31
N GLU A 150 2.66 -17.09 3.08
CA GLU A 150 2.08 -16.13 2.13
C GLU A 150 0.87 -15.41 2.78
N TYR A 151 0.86 -14.08 2.75
CA TYR A 151 -0.31 -13.31 3.15
C TYR A 151 -1.28 -13.22 1.98
N ILE A 152 -2.58 -13.44 2.21
CA ILE A 152 -3.61 -13.38 1.17
C ILE A 152 -4.74 -12.46 1.61
N LYS A 153 -4.98 -11.38 0.84
CA LYS A 153 -6.21 -10.60 0.91
C LYS A 153 -7.17 -11.06 -0.18
N THR A 154 -8.36 -11.48 0.22
CA THR A 154 -9.44 -11.88 -0.71
C THR A 154 -10.49 -10.78 -0.77
N PHE A 155 -10.98 -10.45 -1.97
CA PHE A 155 -12.04 -9.46 -2.14
C PHE A 155 -12.90 -9.75 -3.36
N THR A 156 -14.14 -9.27 -3.32
CA THR A 156 -15.09 -9.30 -4.46
C THR A 156 -15.16 -7.92 -5.10
N VAL A 157 -15.35 -7.90 -6.41
CA VAL A 157 -15.34 -6.66 -7.20
C VAL A 157 -16.75 -6.15 -7.47
N THR A 158 -16.97 -4.86 -7.27
CA THR A 158 -18.19 -4.15 -7.69
C THR A 158 -17.96 -3.32 -8.95
N GLU A 159 -19.04 -2.73 -9.46
CA GLU A 159 -18.97 -1.69 -10.49
C GLU A 159 -18.03 -0.54 -10.09
N ALA A 160 -17.58 0.23 -11.08
CA ALA A 160 -16.69 1.36 -10.86
C ALA A 160 -17.35 2.42 -9.99
N ASP A 161 -16.56 2.98 -9.08
CA ASP A 161 -16.97 4.08 -8.23
C ASP A 161 -16.79 5.41 -8.98
N TYR A 162 -17.92 6.03 -9.31
CA TYR A 162 -18.01 7.34 -9.94
C TYR A 162 -18.59 8.40 -9.00
N ASP A 163 -18.77 8.06 -7.73
CA ASP A 163 -19.12 9.03 -6.71
C ASP A 163 -17.83 9.65 -6.15
N LYS A 164 -17.88 10.95 -5.87
CA LYS A 164 -16.76 11.64 -5.23
C LYS A 164 -17.06 11.86 -3.75
N PRO A 165 -16.04 11.98 -2.89
CA PRO A 165 -16.27 12.40 -1.51
C PRO A 165 -17.11 13.68 -1.44
N ASP A 166 -18.22 13.61 -0.71
CA ASP A 166 -19.15 14.71 -0.52
C ASP A 166 -19.35 15.00 0.97
N LEU A 167 -18.87 16.15 1.40
CA LEU A 167 -18.88 16.57 2.80
C LEU A 167 -20.29 16.76 3.35
N SER A 168 -21.30 17.03 2.50
CA SER A 168 -22.69 17.16 2.99
C SER A 168 -23.28 15.83 3.46
N ASN A 169 -22.69 14.70 3.08
CA ASN A 169 -23.12 13.37 3.51
C ASN A 169 -22.36 12.87 4.75
N TRP A 170 -21.40 13.64 5.27
CA TRP A 170 -20.63 13.24 6.44
C TRP A 170 -21.39 13.54 7.73
N VAL A 171 -21.40 12.59 8.65
CA VAL A 171 -22.00 12.77 9.98
C VAL A 171 -20.89 13.05 10.98
N ILE A 172 -20.94 14.23 11.62
CA ILE A 172 -19.94 14.63 12.60
C ILE A 172 -20.52 14.49 14.01
N SER A 173 -20.02 13.51 14.74
CA SER A 173 -20.34 13.32 16.14
C SER A 173 -19.43 14.21 17.00
N SER A 174 -19.98 15.35 17.40
CA SER A 174 -19.26 16.33 18.23
C SER A 174 -19.18 15.90 19.70
N PRO A 175 -18.03 16.12 20.36
CA PRO A 175 -17.81 15.78 21.76
C PRO A 175 -18.40 16.81 22.74
N ASN A 176 -18.61 16.39 23.99
CA ASN A 176 -19.01 17.28 25.08
C ASN A 176 -17.86 18.20 25.51
N THR A 177 -18.21 19.44 25.88
CA THR A 177 -17.28 20.39 26.49
C THR A 177 -16.64 19.84 27.77
N GLU A 178 -15.41 20.24 28.03
CA GLU A 178 -14.59 19.84 29.19
C GLU A 178 -14.32 18.33 29.32
N THR A 179 -14.56 17.55 28.26
CA THR A 179 -14.24 16.12 28.21
C THR A 179 -13.09 15.82 27.24
N ARG A 180 -12.56 14.59 27.27
CA ARG A 180 -11.64 14.05 26.25
C ARG A 180 -12.37 13.11 25.28
N GLU A 181 -13.68 13.28 25.12
CA GLU A 181 -14.46 12.46 24.18
C GLU A 181 -13.93 12.59 22.76
N ASN A 182 -14.10 11.53 21.98
CA ASN A 182 -13.63 11.50 20.61
C ASN A 182 -14.49 12.41 19.73
N LEU A 183 -13.84 13.11 18.81
CA LEU A 183 -14.51 13.67 17.64
C LEU A 183 -14.54 12.58 16.57
N MET A 184 -15.71 12.29 16.00
CA MET A 184 -15.86 11.26 14.99
C MET A 184 -16.52 11.82 13.72
N ILE A 185 -16.04 11.38 12.56
CA ILE A 185 -16.61 11.67 11.25
C ILE A 185 -16.95 10.35 10.59
N ASP A 186 -18.24 10.11 10.35
CA ASP A 186 -18.72 8.97 9.58
C ASP A 186 -18.83 9.34 8.10
N PHE A 187 -18.21 8.54 7.24
CA PHE A 187 -18.24 8.68 5.80
C PHE A 187 -19.31 7.75 5.20
N ASN A 188 -19.92 8.16 4.10
CA ASN A 188 -20.88 7.34 3.35
C ASN A 188 -20.22 6.28 2.47
N ALA A 189 -18.90 6.37 2.24
CA ALA A 189 -18.10 5.44 1.47
C ALA A 189 -16.65 5.40 2.00
N PRO A 190 -15.88 4.32 1.74
CA PRO A 190 -14.49 4.21 2.15
C PRO A 190 -13.61 5.34 1.62
N ILE A 191 -12.84 5.99 2.50
CA ILE A 191 -11.85 7.01 2.12
C ILE A 191 -10.45 6.38 2.11
N ASP A 192 -9.56 6.87 1.24
CA ASP A 192 -8.20 6.34 1.13
C ASP A 192 -7.44 6.42 2.47
N HIS A 193 -6.84 5.30 2.87
CA HIS A 193 -6.19 5.14 4.17
C HIS A 193 -5.11 6.21 4.46
N VAL A 194 -4.24 6.49 3.49
CA VAL A 194 -3.18 7.50 3.65
C VAL A 194 -3.78 8.90 3.59
N SER A 195 -4.82 9.12 2.80
CA SER A 195 -5.56 10.37 2.76
C SER A 195 -6.17 10.69 4.13
N LEU A 196 -6.83 9.74 4.80
CA LEU A 196 -7.33 9.91 6.17
C LEU A 196 -6.23 10.21 7.19
N ALA A 197 -5.05 9.62 7.02
CA ALA A 197 -3.91 9.86 7.90
C ALA A 197 -3.35 11.29 7.79
N TYR A 198 -3.46 11.97 6.64
CA TYR A 198 -2.78 13.25 6.40
C TYR A 198 -3.67 14.45 6.05
N ARG A 199 -4.89 14.22 5.55
CA ARG A 199 -5.71 15.26 4.90
C ARG A 199 -6.85 15.79 5.77
N ILE A 200 -7.10 15.18 6.93
CA ILE A 200 -8.07 15.66 7.93
C ILE A 200 -7.33 16.03 9.23
N ARG A 201 -7.53 17.23 9.75
CA ARG A 201 -6.90 17.72 10.99
C ARG A 201 -7.88 18.52 11.84
N VAL A 202 -7.74 18.44 13.16
CA VAL A 202 -8.45 19.36 14.07
C VAL A 202 -7.57 20.57 14.37
N LYS A 203 -8.15 21.77 14.28
CA LYS A 203 -7.49 23.03 14.61
C LYS A 203 -8.32 23.88 15.56
N ASP A 204 -7.64 24.70 16.35
CA ASP A 204 -8.27 25.75 17.17
C ASP A 204 -8.52 27.04 16.37
N SER A 205 -9.09 28.04 17.04
CA SER A 205 -9.38 29.38 16.50
C SER A 205 -8.14 30.13 16.02
N ASN A 206 -6.95 29.76 16.50
CA ASN A 206 -5.67 30.34 16.10
C ASN A 206 -5.00 29.55 14.96
N ASN A 207 -5.72 28.63 14.31
CA ASN A 207 -5.21 27.74 13.26
C ASN A 207 -4.11 26.77 13.71
N LYS A 208 -3.94 26.57 15.02
CA LYS A 208 -3.00 25.62 15.58
C LYS A 208 -3.63 24.23 15.63
N SER A 209 -2.86 23.21 15.25
CA SER A 209 -3.30 21.83 15.33
C SER A 209 -3.56 21.43 16.79
N VAL A 210 -4.71 20.80 17.03
CA VAL A 210 -5.02 20.17 18.32
C VAL A 210 -4.24 18.86 18.41
N ALA A 211 -3.57 18.65 19.54
CA ALA A 211 -2.79 17.45 19.75
C ALA A 211 -3.72 16.27 20.13
N GLY A 212 -3.53 15.13 19.48
CA GLY A 212 -4.37 13.94 19.62
C GLY A 212 -3.83 12.78 18.78
N SER A 213 -4.48 11.64 18.87
CA SER A 213 -4.29 10.50 17.96
C SER A 213 -5.44 10.41 16.96
N ILE A 214 -5.17 9.74 15.85
CA ILE A 214 -6.15 9.44 14.81
C ILE A 214 -6.27 7.92 14.74
N ASP A 215 -7.49 7.42 14.81
CA ASP A 215 -7.85 6.03 14.57
C ASP A 215 -8.89 5.97 13.44
N LEU A 216 -8.98 4.82 12.76
CA LEU A 216 -9.92 4.60 11.67
C LEU A 216 -10.90 3.50 12.07
N GLY A 217 -12.18 3.68 11.75
CA GLY A 217 -13.18 2.62 11.89
C GLY A 217 -13.08 1.59 10.76
N THR A 218 -13.99 0.61 10.80
CA THR A 218 -14.07 -0.47 9.81
C THR A 218 -14.13 0.06 8.38
N ASN A 219 -13.39 -0.57 7.46
CA ASN A 219 -13.38 -0.26 6.03
C ASN A 219 -13.03 1.19 5.70
N GLU A 220 -12.28 1.88 6.58
CA GLU A 220 -11.93 3.29 6.41
C GLU A 220 -13.17 4.21 6.21
N GLN A 221 -14.31 3.83 6.78
CA GLN A 221 -15.58 4.59 6.70
C GLN A 221 -15.82 5.49 7.92
N GLN A 222 -14.87 5.56 8.85
CA GLN A 222 -14.96 6.46 10.00
C GLN A 222 -13.57 6.97 10.36
N TRP A 223 -13.50 8.26 10.66
CA TRP A 223 -12.30 8.92 11.17
C TRP A 223 -12.53 9.37 12.61
N ILE A 224 -11.66 8.92 13.51
CA ILE A 224 -11.80 9.11 14.96
C ILE A 224 -10.60 9.90 15.46
N PHE A 225 -10.86 11.00 16.16
CA PHE A 225 -9.82 11.81 16.79
C PHE A 225 -9.97 11.84 18.30
N SER A 226 -8.93 11.35 18.97
CA SER A 226 -8.84 11.27 20.43
C SER A 226 -7.91 12.37 20.95
N PRO A 227 -8.41 13.42 21.63
CA PRO A 227 -7.60 14.57 22.00
C PRO A 227 -6.71 14.29 23.23
N ILE A 228 -5.50 14.86 23.25
CA ILE A 228 -4.62 14.78 24.43
C ILE A 228 -5.16 15.63 25.59
N LYS A 229 -5.87 16.72 25.31
CA LYS A 229 -6.45 17.60 26.35
C LYS A 229 -7.96 17.66 26.20
N SER A 230 -8.66 17.98 27.27
CA SER A 230 -10.11 18.16 27.19
C SER A 230 -10.49 19.31 26.25
N TRP A 231 -11.61 19.17 25.56
CA TRP A 231 -12.21 20.23 24.74
C TRP A 231 -12.57 21.43 25.61
N GLN A 232 -12.02 22.60 25.32
CA GLN A 232 -12.25 23.79 26.15
C GLN A 232 -13.44 24.58 25.61
N ASN A 233 -14.42 24.90 26.45
CA ASN A 233 -15.64 25.60 26.04
C ASN A 233 -15.36 27.02 25.48
N ASN A 234 -14.27 27.65 25.90
CA ASN A 234 -13.88 28.99 25.43
C ASN A 234 -13.05 28.98 24.12
N ILE A 235 -12.82 27.81 23.53
CA ILE A 235 -12.05 27.66 22.28
C ILE A 235 -12.99 27.18 21.17
N GLN A 236 -12.97 27.88 20.04
CA GLN A 236 -13.60 27.39 18.83
C GLN A 236 -12.67 26.40 18.14
N TYR A 237 -13.21 25.23 17.81
CA TYR A 237 -12.48 24.19 17.08
C TYR A 237 -13.09 23.99 15.69
N LYS A 238 -12.27 23.51 14.77
CA LYS A 238 -12.69 23.15 13.42
C LYS A 238 -11.96 21.91 12.93
N VAL A 239 -12.66 21.12 12.12
CA VAL A 239 -12.05 20.14 11.23
C VAL A 239 -11.57 20.88 9.99
N VAL A 240 -10.34 20.62 9.58
CA VAL A 240 -9.74 21.16 8.36
C VAL A 240 -9.43 20.00 7.43
N VAL A 241 -10.07 20.02 6.26
CA VAL A 241 -9.96 19.02 5.21
C VAL A 241 -9.15 19.61 4.05
N ASP A 242 -8.10 18.92 3.65
CA ASP A 242 -7.33 19.23 2.45
C ASP A 242 -8.12 18.77 1.22
N PRO A 243 -8.38 19.64 0.21
CA PRO A 243 -9.21 19.29 -0.96
C PRO A 243 -8.63 18.15 -1.81
N VAL A 244 -7.35 17.79 -1.62
CA VAL A 244 -6.74 16.61 -2.26
C VAL A 244 -7.01 15.30 -1.52
N LEU A 245 -7.88 15.29 -0.51
CA LEU A 245 -8.43 14.06 0.08
C LEU A 245 -9.06 13.21 -1.04
N GLU A 246 -8.67 11.94 -1.08
CA GLU A 246 -9.13 10.96 -2.07
C GLU A 246 -9.90 9.82 -1.40
N ASP A 247 -10.85 9.22 -2.11
CA ASP A 247 -11.39 7.89 -1.79
C ASP A 247 -10.50 6.76 -2.33
N ILE A 248 -10.92 5.51 -2.14
CA ILE A 248 -10.18 4.32 -2.57
C ILE A 248 -10.06 4.16 -4.11
N ALA A 249 -10.95 4.80 -4.88
CA ALA A 249 -10.87 4.88 -6.35
C ALA A 249 -10.03 6.08 -6.82
N GLY A 250 -9.54 6.92 -5.90
CA GLY A 250 -8.76 8.11 -6.17
C GLY A 250 -9.60 9.35 -6.51
N ASN A 251 -10.92 9.30 -6.37
CA ASN A 251 -11.76 10.46 -6.59
C ASN A 251 -11.54 11.45 -5.45
N ARG A 252 -11.40 12.72 -5.80
CA ARG A 252 -11.24 13.83 -4.87
C ARG A 252 -12.55 14.54 -4.66
N ILE A 253 -12.63 15.32 -3.58
CA ILE A 253 -13.72 16.28 -3.36
C ILE A 253 -13.91 17.19 -4.60
N THR A 254 -12.82 17.46 -5.31
CA THR A 254 -12.76 18.31 -6.51
C THR A 254 -13.04 17.59 -7.83
N GLY A 255 -13.24 16.27 -7.86
CA GLY A 255 -13.56 15.54 -9.09
C GLY A 255 -13.09 14.10 -9.14
N LEU A 256 -13.52 13.39 -10.18
CA LEU A 256 -13.24 11.97 -10.37
C LEU A 256 -11.80 11.75 -10.86
N PHE A 257 -11.22 10.60 -10.50
CA PHE A 257 -9.89 10.23 -10.99
C PHE A 257 -9.89 9.89 -12.48
N ASP A 258 -10.95 9.18 -12.92
CA ASP A 258 -11.15 8.75 -14.31
C ASP A 258 -11.45 9.96 -15.23
N GLN A 259 -12.28 10.89 -14.74
CA GLN A 259 -12.72 12.08 -15.47
C GLN A 259 -12.56 13.34 -14.61
N PRO A 260 -11.32 13.90 -14.54
CA PRO A 260 -11.05 15.05 -13.69
C PRO A 260 -11.77 16.32 -14.17
N SER A 261 -12.30 17.10 -13.24
CA SER A 261 -12.97 18.38 -13.52
C SER A 261 -12.03 19.55 -13.28
N LEU A 262 -11.47 20.10 -14.38
CA LEU A 262 -10.58 21.27 -14.31
C LEU A 262 -11.26 22.49 -13.66
N ARG A 263 -12.59 22.63 -13.82
CA ARG A 263 -13.36 23.73 -13.24
C ARG A 263 -13.42 23.62 -11.71
N GLU A 264 -13.73 22.43 -11.19
CA GLU A 264 -13.81 22.22 -9.74
C GLU A 264 -12.41 22.30 -9.09
N GLU A 265 -11.39 21.72 -9.71
CA GLU A 265 -10.00 21.88 -9.25
C GLU A 265 -9.59 23.36 -9.17
N SER A 266 -9.95 24.16 -10.17
CA SER A 266 -9.67 25.60 -10.19
C SER A 266 -10.47 26.41 -9.16
N LYS A 267 -11.67 25.95 -8.77
CA LYS A 267 -12.48 26.62 -7.73
C LYS A 267 -11.85 26.45 -6.35
N PHE A 268 -11.34 25.25 -6.07
CA PHE A 268 -10.79 24.97 -4.75
C PHE A 268 -9.39 25.55 -4.56
N GLN A 269 -8.59 25.85 -5.59
CA GLN A 269 -7.25 26.48 -5.50
C GLN A 269 -6.34 25.98 -4.34
N ASN A 270 -6.46 24.71 -3.92
CA ASN A 270 -5.85 24.17 -2.70
C ASN A 270 -6.24 24.87 -1.38
N GLN A 271 -7.31 25.65 -1.36
CA GLN A 271 -7.93 26.18 -0.17
C GLN A 271 -8.54 25.04 0.65
N LYS A 272 -8.11 24.97 1.90
CA LYS A 272 -8.61 23.97 2.84
C LYS A 272 -10.08 24.25 3.16
N ILE A 273 -10.84 23.18 3.29
CA ILE A 273 -12.24 23.23 3.70
C ILE A 273 -12.28 23.19 5.23
N GLU A 274 -13.06 24.06 5.83
CA GLU A 274 -13.15 24.19 7.28
C GLU A 274 -14.58 23.88 7.74
N ILE A 275 -14.72 22.92 8.65
CA ILE A 275 -16.00 22.52 9.22
C ILE A 275 -15.96 22.84 10.71
N PRO A 276 -16.83 23.75 11.21
CA PRO A 276 -16.85 24.08 12.63
C PRO A 276 -17.27 22.87 13.48
N ILE A 277 -16.61 22.69 14.61
CA ILE A 277 -16.98 21.66 15.59
C ILE A 277 -17.88 22.32 16.63
N MET A 278 -19.11 21.81 16.74
CA MET A 278 -20.10 22.31 17.68
C MET A 278 -20.05 21.45 18.94
N LEU A 279 -19.23 21.86 19.91
CA LEU A 279 -19.15 21.16 21.20
C LEU A 279 -20.53 21.16 21.88
N LYS A 280 -20.81 20.08 22.60
CA LYS A 280 -22.07 19.87 23.34
C LYS A 280 -21.97 20.26 24.81
#